data_AF-A5UXD1-F1
#
_entry.id   AF-A5UXD1-F1
#
_cell.length_a   1.000
_cell.length_b   1.000
_cell.length_c   1.000
_cell.angle_alpha   90.00
_cell.angle_beta   90.00
_cell.angle_gamma   90.00
#
_symmetry.space_group_name_H-M   'P 1'
#
loop_
_entity.id
_entity.type
_entity.pdbx_description
1 polymer ?
#
loop_
_entity_poly.entity_id
_entity_poly.type
_entity_poly.pdbx_seq_one_letter_code
_entity_poly.pdbx_strand_id
1 'polypeptide(L)'
;MKPVPATAVVALQLEIGYAMKIPNADRAVIDAGKLVDYLLNPEHRRGGSKAALLISFGYSSAAWQQLEEALRRDHLSQDVFRVRQSAYGTRYEIRAHLSTPIGQPLMLRSVWQVDTGTDVPRFITAYPD
;
A
#
# COMPACT_ATOMS: atom_id res chain seq x y z
N MET A 1 -19.83 -35.81 11.79
CA MET A 1 -18.92 -34.64 11.81
C MET A 1 -19.72 -33.41 12.23
N LYS A 2 -19.35 -32.71 13.30
CA LYS A 2 -20.04 -31.45 13.69
C LYS A 2 -19.68 -30.35 12.68
N PRO A 3 -20.63 -29.50 12.25
CA PRO A 3 -20.31 -28.37 11.38
C PRO A 3 -19.33 -27.44 12.10
N VAL A 4 -18.27 -27.06 11.40
CA VAL A 4 -17.31 -26.07 11.89
C VAL A 4 -18.02 -24.72 11.90
N PRO A 5 -17.99 -23.94 13.01
CA PRO A 5 -18.62 -22.63 13.04
C PRO A 5 -17.96 -21.69 12.02
N ALA A 6 -18.76 -20.89 11.31
CA ALA A 6 -18.26 -19.97 10.28
C ALA A 6 -17.14 -19.03 10.79
N THR A 7 -17.13 -18.74 12.10
CA THR A 7 -16.09 -17.96 12.78
C THR A 7 -14.71 -18.63 12.73
N ALA A 8 -14.64 -19.96 12.76
CA ALA A 8 -13.37 -20.69 12.68
C ALA A 8 -12.80 -20.72 11.26
N VAL A 9 -13.65 -20.65 10.22
CA VAL A 9 -13.21 -20.53 8.82
C VAL A 9 -12.60 -19.13 8.57
N VAL A 10 -13.16 -18.08 9.17
CA VAL A 10 -12.61 -16.72 9.10
C VAL A 10 -11.29 -16.59 9.87
N ALA A 11 -11.13 -17.29 10.99
CA ALA A 11 -9.91 -17.27 11.80
C ALA A 11 -8.73 -18.03 11.14
N LEU A 12 -8.99 -19.14 10.45
CA LEU A 12 -7.96 -19.91 9.74
C LEU A 12 -7.44 -19.23 8.46
N GLN A 13 -8.21 -18.32 7.86
CA GLN A 13 -7.80 -17.51 6.71
C GLN A 13 -6.78 -16.39 7.09
N LEU A 14 -6.57 -16.14 8.38
CA LEU A 14 -5.73 -15.03 8.86
C LEU A 14 -4.27 -15.40 9.16
N GLU A 15 -3.91 -16.69 9.13
CA GLU A 15 -2.54 -17.16 9.47
C GLU A 15 -1.87 -17.98 8.36
N ILE A 16 -2.50 -18.12 7.19
CA ILE A 16 -1.89 -18.75 6.01
C ILE A 16 -1.97 -17.74 4.88
N GLY A 17 -0.81 -17.29 4.39
CA GLY A 17 -0.70 -16.46 3.20
C GLY A 17 -1.28 -17.19 1.99
N TYR A 18 -2.57 -17.02 1.74
CA TYR A 18 -3.10 -17.18 0.40
C TYR A 18 -2.51 -16.04 -0.43
N ALA A 19 -1.82 -16.38 -1.50
CA ALA A 19 -1.37 -15.44 -2.52
C ALA A 19 -2.60 -14.67 -3.03
N MET A 20 -2.83 -13.49 -2.48
CA MET A 20 -3.99 -12.66 -2.79
C MET A 20 -3.53 -11.24 -3.07
N LYS A 21 -3.96 -10.70 -4.20
CA LYS A 21 -3.79 -9.28 -4.52
C LYS A 21 -4.87 -8.46 -3.83
N ILE A 22 -4.67 -7.14 -3.78
CA ILE A 22 -5.76 -6.23 -3.41
C ILE A 22 -6.88 -6.37 -4.46
N PRO A 23 -8.15 -6.54 -4.05
CA PRO A 23 -9.27 -6.58 -4.99
C PRO A 23 -9.34 -5.30 -5.82
N ASN A 24 -9.61 -5.41 -7.12
CA ASN A 24 -9.74 -4.26 -8.05
C ASN A 24 -8.52 -3.31 -8.04
N ALA A 25 -7.31 -3.86 -7.88
CA ALA A 25 -6.07 -3.07 -7.84
C ALA A 25 -5.84 -2.23 -9.11
N ASP A 26 -6.33 -2.68 -10.26
CA ASP A 26 -6.32 -1.94 -11.53
C ASP A 26 -7.12 -0.62 -11.47
N ARG A 27 -8.14 -0.57 -10.60
CA ARG A 27 -8.97 0.62 -10.35
C ARG A 27 -8.46 1.48 -9.19
N ALA A 28 -7.31 1.14 -8.60
CA ALA A 28 -6.82 1.80 -7.40
C ALA A 28 -6.56 3.31 -7.64
N VAL A 29 -7.02 4.12 -6.68
CA VAL A 29 -6.86 5.57 -6.68
C VAL A 29 -5.62 5.94 -5.85
N ILE A 30 -4.69 6.62 -6.48
CA ILE A 30 -3.53 7.24 -5.84
C ILE A 30 -3.69 8.74 -6.03
N ASP A 31 -4.17 9.41 -4.98
CA ASP A 31 -4.40 10.85 -5.01
C ASP A 31 -3.06 11.62 -5.12
N ALA A 32 -2.97 12.57 -6.05
CA ALA A 32 -1.74 13.33 -6.27
C ALA A 32 -1.32 14.11 -5.01
N GLY A 33 -2.27 14.67 -4.25
CA GLY A 33 -1.99 15.35 -2.98
C GLY A 33 -1.41 14.43 -1.92
N LYS A 34 -1.81 13.14 -1.89
CA LYS A 34 -1.15 12.14 -1.03
C LYS A 34 0.32 11.93 -1.36
N LEU A 35 0.71 12.07 -2.63
CA LEU A 35 2.10 11.95 -3.04
C LEU A 35 2.84 13.27 -2.82
N VAL A 36 2.33 14.38 -3.36
CA VAL A 36 3.00 15.68 -3.38
C VAL A 36 3.01 16.33 -2.00
N ASP A 37 1.86 16.44 -1.34
CA ASP A 37 1.72 17.24 -0.11
C ASP A 37 2.12 16.47 1.15
N TYR A 38 2.19 15.13 1.07
CA TYR A 38 2.49 14.24 2.19
C TYR A 38 3.73 13.38 1.98
N LEU A 39 3.74 12.50 0.97
CA LEU A 39 4.73 11.42 0.88
C LEU A 39 6.09 11.88 0.30
N LEU A 40 6.08 12.94 -0.50
CA LEU A 40 7.25 13.58 -1.12
C LEU A 40 7.48 15.00 -0.57
N ASN A 41 6.83 15.34 0.54
CA ASN A 41 6.99 16.62 1.22
C ASN A 41 7.88 16.48 2.47
N PRO A 42 9.16 16.91 2.41
CA PRO A 42 10.07 16.83 3.56
C PRO A 42 9.62 17.69 4.75
N GLU A 43 8.84 18.75 4.50
CA GLU A 43 8.31 19.66 5.53
C GLU A 43 7.05 19.12 6.21
N HIS A 44 6.48 18.00 5.73
CA HIS A 44 5.26 17.46 6.31
C HIS A 44 5.53 16.89 7.72
N ARG A 45 4.89 17.46 8.76
CA ARG A 45 5.12 17.11 10.18
C ARG A 45 5.17 15.61 10.51
N ARG A 46 4.34 14.79 9.85
CA ARG A 46 4.30 13.32 10.04
C ARG A 46 4.95 12.51 8.91
N GLY A 47 5.21 13.17 7.79
CA GLY A 47 5.59 12.56 6.51
C GLY A 47 7.05 12.79 6.16
N GLY A 48 7.68 13.80 6.76
CA GLY A 48 9.01 14.28 6.38
C GLY A 48 10.09 13.21 6.41
N SER A 49 10.10 12.31 7.40
CA SER A 49 11.07 11.21 7.43
C SER A 49 10.89 10.20 6.28
N LYS A 50 9.64 9.97 5.84
CA LYS A 50 9.33 9.13 4.67
C LYS A 50 9.74 9.83 3.38
N ALA A 51 9.44 11.13 3.29
CA ALA A 51 9.83 11.96 2.16
C ALA A 51 11.34 12.03 1.99
N ALA A 52 12.09 12.26 3.09
CA ALA A 52 13.55 12.30 3.06
C ALA A 52 14.16 11.01 2.49
N LEU A 53 13.62 9.85 2.88
CA LEU A 53 14.05 8.57 2.33
C LEU A 53 13.72 8.44 0.83
N LEU A 54 12.47 8.73 0.43
CA LEU A 54 12.10 8.63 -0.98
C LEU A 54 12.92 9.59 -1.85
N ILE A 55 13.20 10.78 -1.35
CA ILE A 55 14.06 11.78 -2.00
C ILE A 55 15.50 11.27 -2.10
N SER A 56 16.04 10.59 -1.08
CA SER A 56 17.38 10.00 -1.16
C SER A 56 17.47 8.88 -2.19
N PHE A 57 16.34 8.27 -2.57
CA PHE A 57 16.22 7.31 -3.67
C PHE A 57 15.86 7.96 -5.02
N GLY A 58 15.88 9.29 -5.10
CA GLY A 58 15.73 10.05 -6.33
C GLY A 58 14.29 10.43 -6.71
N TYR A 59 13.30 10.12 -5.88
CA TYR A 59 11.94 10.63 -6.11
C TYR A 59 11.85 12.12 -5.79
N SER A 60 10.93 12.83 -6.45
CA SER A 60 10.67 14.24 -6.18
C SER A 60 9.20 14.59 -6.36
N SER A 61 8.72 15.60 -5.65
CA SER A 61 7.36 16.12 -5.81
C SER A 61 7.10 16.68 -7.22
N ALA A 62 8.14 17.18 -7.90
CA ALA A 62 8.03 17.67 -9.28
C ALA A 62 7.81 16.54 -10.31
N ALA A 63 8.25 15.32 -9.99
CA ALA A 63 8.08 14.13 -10.82
C ALA A 63 7.32 13.02 -10.06
N TRP A 64 6.28 13.41 -9.33
CA TRP A 64 5.53 12.53 -8.42
C TRP A 64 4.91 11.31 -9.14
N GLN A 65 4.62 11.43 -10.44
CA GLN A 65 4.10 10.36 -11.27
C GLN A 65 5.05 9.16 -11.32
N GLN A 66 6.38 9.36 -11.21
CA GLN A 66 7.34 8.25 -11.16
C GLN A 66 7.10 7.35 -9.93
N LEU A 67 6.71 7.95 -8.79
CA LEU A 67 6.35 7.19 -7.60
C LEU A 67 4.99 6.51 -7.77
N GLU A 68 4.02 7.18 -8.38
CA GLU A 68 2.72 6.57 -8.70
C GLU A 68 2.89 5.33 -9.57
N GLU A 69 3.61 5.45 -10.69
CA GLU A 69 3.88 4.37 -11.63
C GLU A 69 4.62 3.21 -10.95
N ALA A 70 5.60 3.50 -10.11
CA ALA A 70 6.32 2.48 -9.35
C ALA A 70 5.39 1.74 -8.35
N LEU A 71 4.52 2.46 -7.63
CA LEU A 71 3.54 1.82 -6.73
C LEU A 71 2.55 0.92 -7.49
N ARG A 72 2.10 1.34 -8.67
CA ARG A 72 1.20 0.53 -9.50
C ARG A 72 1.89 -0.72 -10.03
N ARG A 73 3.08 -0.57 -10.60
CA ARG A 73 3.81 -1.66 -11.24
C ARG A 73 4.39 -2.64 -10.21
N ASP A 74 5.02 -2.13 -9.16
CA ASP A 74 5.88 -2.92 -8.29
C ASP A 74 5.19 -3.33 -6.97
N HIS A 75 4.13 -2.63 -6.55
CA HIS A 75 3.38 -2.96 -5.34
C HIS A 75 2.00 -3.55 -5.63
N LEU A 76 1.13 -2.88 -6.39
CA LEU A 76 -0.24 -3.38 -6.64
C LEU A 76 -0.30 -4.73 -7.36
N SER A 77 0.80 -5.14 -8.01
CA SER A 77 0.99 -6.45 -8.61
C SER A 77 1.42 -7.55 -7.62
N GLN A 78 1.68 -7.23 -6.35
CA GLN A 78 2.24 -8.13 -5.34
C GLN A 78 1.18 -8.66 -4.38
N ASP A 79 1.48 -9.78 -3.73
CA ASP A 79 0.59 -10.36 -2.74
C ASP A 79 0.50 -9.47 -1.50
N VAL A 80 -0.69 -9.46 -0.90
CA VAL A 80 -0.94 -8.73 0.34
C VAL A 80 -0.16 -9.40 1.47
N PHE A 81 0.66 -8.60 2.13
CA PHE A 81 1.42 -9.00 3.31
C PHE A 81 0.52 -9.06 4.56
N ARG A 82 -0.43 -8.15 4.68
CA ARG A 82 -1.33 -8.07 5.85
C ARG A 82 -2.69 -7.49 5.50
N VAL A 83 -3.74 -8.12 6.02
CA VAL A 83 -5.13 -7.63 5.96
C VAL A 83 -5.61 -7.24 7.35
N ARG A 84 -6.30 -6.10 7.47
CA ARG A 84 -6.98 -5.67 8.70
C ARG A 84 -8.37 -5.13 8.36
N GLN A 85 -9.39 -5.77 8.91
CA GLN A 85 -10.78 -5.34 8.75
C GLN A 85 -11.18 -4.40 9.89
N SER A 86 -12.04 -3.44 9.59
CA SER A 86 -12.63 -2.49 10.55
C SER A 86 -14.03 -2.09 10.09
N ALA A 87 -14.77 -1.35 10.93
CA ALA A 87 -16.07 -0.78 10.55
C ALA A 87 -15.99 0.17 9.34
N TYR A 88 -14.82 0.75 9.08
CA TYR A 88 -14.59 1.70 7.98
C TYR A 88 -14.16 1.04 6.68
N GLY A 89 -13.96 -0.28 6.69
CA GLY A 89 -13.53 -1.05 5.52
C GLY A 89 -12.31 -1.91 5.80
N THR A 90 -11.71 -2.44 4.72
CA THR A 90 -10.57 -3.35 4.78
C THR A 90 -9.29 -2.63 4.39
N ARG A 91 -8.31 -2.66 5.29
CA ARG A 91 -6.95 -2.17 5.06
C ARG A 91 -6.06 -3.32 4.60
N TYR A 92 -5.27 -3.05 3.57
CA TYR A 92 -4.31 -3.96 2.98
C TYR A 92 -2.92 -3.35 3.09
N GLU A 93 -1.93 -4.15 3.44
CA GLU A 93 -0.52 -3.77 3.43
C GLU A 93 0.22 -4.70 2.47
N ILE A 94 1.06 -4.13 1.62
CA ILE A 94 1.93 -4.85 0.70
C ILE A 94 3.37 -4.51 1.09
N ARG A 95 4.20 -5.54 1.23
CA ARG A 95 5.65 -5.44 1.42
C ARG A 95 6.33 -5.91 0.13
N ALA A 96 7.04 -5.02 -0.54
CA ALA A 96 7.70 -5.32 -1.80
C ALA A 96 8.90 -4.39 -2.04
N HIS A 97 9.72 -4.75 -3.03
CA HIS A 97 10.72 -3.83 -3.57
C HIS A 97 10.06 -2.83 -4.52
N LEU A 98 10.39 -1.56 -4.34
CA LEU A 98 10.01 -0.47 -5.22
C LEU A 98 11.19 -0.11 -6.13
N SER A 99 10.97 -0.05 -7.45
CA SER A 99 12.00 0.38 -8.40
C SER A 99 12.19 1.89 -8.30
N THR A 100 13.41 2.34 -8.00
CA THR A 100 13.69 3.75 -7.72
C THR A 100 14.41 4.45 -8.88
N PRO A 101 14.31 5.79 -8.98
CA PRO A 101 15.00 6.58 -10.01
C PRO A 101 16.52 6.41 -10.03
N ILE A 102 17.16 6.11 -8.89
CA ILE A 102 18.61 5.87 -8.83
C ILE A 102 19.00 4.42 -9.15
N GLY A 103 18.04 3.56 -9.51
CA GLY A 103 18.27 2.16 -9.88
C GLY A 103 18.51 1.20 -8.71
N GLN A 104 18.52 1.68 -7.47
CA GLN A 104 18.65 0.85 -6.28
C GLN A 104 17.26 0.47 -5.74
N PRO A 105 16.92 -0.81 -5.55
CA PRO A 105 15.59 -1.19 -5.08
C PRO A 105 15.39 -0.78 -3.61
N LEU A 106 14.23 -0.19 -3.31
CA LEU A 106 13.85 0.18 -1.95
C LEU A 106 12.82 -0.82 -1.41
N MET A 107 13.13 -1.54 -0.33
CA MET A 107 12.12 -2.35 0.38
C MET A 107 11.15 -1.41 1.09
N LEU A 108 9.87 -1.49 0.74
CA LEU A 108 8.84 -0.56 1.19
C LEU A 108 7.58 -1.31 1.60
N ARG A 109 6.86 -0.77 2.59
CA ARG A 109 5.49 -1.16 2.90
C ARG A 109 4.52 -0.09 2.44
N SER A 110 3.61 -0.45 1.55
CA SER A 110 2.50 0.40 1.11
C SER A 110 1.19 0.00 1.78
N VAL A 111 0.38 0.98 2.16
CA VAL A 111 -0.91 0.79 2.83
C VAL A 111 -2.03 1.30 1.95
N TRP A 112 -3.06 0.47 1.81
CA TRP A 112 -4.22 0.70 0.96
C TRP A 112 -5.49 0.44 1.76
N GLN A 113 -6.60 1.06 1.38
CA GLN A 113 -7.90 0.82 2.01
C GLN A 113 -8.99 0.70 0.94
N VAL A 114 -9.88 -0.28 1.11
CA VAL A 114 -11.17 -0.33 0.43
C VAL A 114 -12.21 0.03 1.48
N ASP A 115 -12.92 1.15 1.29
CA ASP A 115 -13.89 1.65 2.25
C ASP A 115 -15.18 0.83 2.21
N THR A 116 -15.89 0.73 3.35
CA THR A 116 -17.18 0.05 3.44
C THR A 116 -18.16 0.61 2.41
N GLY A 117 -18.79 -0.26 1.62
CA GLY A 117 -19.73 0.12 0.56
C GLY A 117 -19.08 0.52 -0.75
N THR A 118 -17.74 0.45 -0.85
CA THR A 118 -16.98 0.65 -2.09
C THR A 118 -16.21 -0.62 -2.45
N ASP A 119 -15.75 -0.69 -3.70
CA ASP A 119 -14.87 -1.73 -4.19
C ASP A 119 -13.57 -1.17 -4.78
N VAL A 120 -13.30 0.12 -4.58
CA VAL A 120 -12.16 0.85 -5.14
C VAL A 120 -11.07 1.01 -4.07
N PRO A 121 -9.87 0.43 -4.26
CA PRO A 121 -8.76 0.67 -3.35
C PRO A 121 -8.28 2.11 -3.45
N ARG A 122 -7.97 2.72 -2.30
CA ARG A 122 -7.27 4.01 -2.25
C ARG A 122 -5.97 3.91 -1.48
N PHE A 123 -4.97 4.60 -1.99
CA PHE A 123 -3.67 4.71 -1.34
C PHE A 123 -3.77 5.52 -0.03
N ILE A 124 -3.16 5.00 1.04
CA ILE A 124 -3.14 5.66 2.35
C ILE A 124 -1.79 6.31 2.62
N THR A 125 -0.72 5.52 2.53
CA THR A 125 0.67 5.92 2.82
C THR A 125 1.61 4.80 2.35
N ALA A 126 2.90 5.11 2.23
CA ALA A 126 3.96 4.10 2.23
C ALA A 126 5.06 4.48 3.24
N TYR A 127 5.88 3.53 3.68
CA TYR A 127 6.99 3.74 4.61
C TYR A 127 8.02 2.61 4.49
N PRO A 128 9.29 2.82 4.86
CA PRO A 128 10.28 1.74 4.90
C PRO A 128 9.80 0.58 5.77
N ASP A 129 9.96 -0.65 5.27
CA ASP A 129 9.38 -1.87 5.88
C ASP A 129 9.90 -2.21 7.28
#